data_AF-A0A518KD28-F1
#
_entry.id   AF-A0A518KD28-F1
#
_cell.length_a   1.000
_cell.length_b   1.000
_cell.length_c   1.000
_cell.angle_alpha   90.00
_cell.angle_beta   90.00
_cell.angle_gamma   90.00
#
_symmetry.space_group_name_H-M   'P 1'
#
loop_
_entity.id
_entity.type
_entity.pdbx_description
1 polymer ?
#
loop_
_entity_poly.entity_id
_entity_poly.type
_entity_poly.pdbx_seq_one_letter_code
_entity_poly.pdbx_strand_id
1 'polypeptide(L)'
;MPTQPQITALTKRQFFFHGLHLLLLVIATVWPTWGPPQFRYTGSNPDRPVWNFGYPVSAFIFDEEVLPAWHMGPLTRTWLIVMPIWVVGVLSANIVWNQLRVAK
;
A
#
# COMPACT_ATOMS: atom_id res chain seq x y z
N MET A 1 -2.33 -28.09 -27.42
CA MET A 1 -3.05 -26.90 -26.90
C MET A 1 -3.61 -27.25 -25.53
N PRO A 2 -3.48 -26.40 -24.50
CA PRO A 2 -4.05 -26.67 -23.19
C PRO A 2 -5.58 -26.74 -23.28
N THR A 3 -6.20 -27.67 -22.55
CA THR A 3 -7.66 -27.79 -22.53
C THR A 3 -8.27 -26.67 -21.67
N GLN A 4 -9.49 -26.24 -21.98
CA GLN A 4 -10.23 -25.20 -21.23
C GLN A 4 -10.22 -25.37 -19.69
N PRO A 5 -10.32 -26.59 -19.11
CA PRO A 5 -10.15 -26.77 -17.66
C PRO A 5 -8.72 -26.51 -17.16
N GLN A 6 -7.68 -26.81 -17.95
CA GLN A 6 -6.29 -26.53 -17.59
C GLN A 6 -6.01 -25.03 -17.53
N ILE A 7 -6.59 -24.24 -18.45
CA ILE A 7 -6.49 -22.78 -18.46
C ILE A 7 -7.14 -22.21 -17.19
N THR A 8 -8.36 -22.63 -16.87
CA THR A 8 -9.09 -22.15 -15.68
C THR A 8 -8.35 -22.42 -14.37
N ALA A 9 -7.75 -23.61 -14.23
CA ALA A 9 -6.99 -23.99 -13.05
C ALA A 9 -5.70 -23.15 -12.89
N LEU A 10 -5.02 -22.87 -14.01
CA LEU A 10 -3.81 -22.02 -14.02
C LEU A 10 -4.15 -20.58 -13.59
N THR A 11 -5.22 -20.00 -14.12
CA THR A 11 -5.64 -18.63 -13.79
C THR A 11 -6.02 -18.50 -12.32
N LYS A 12 -6.73 -19.47 -11.75
CA LYS A 12 -7.08 -19.49 -10.32
C LYS A 12 -5.83 -19.56 -9.43
N ARG A 13 -4.88 -20.42 -9.79
CA ARG A 13 -3.59 -20.56 -9.07
C ARG A 13 -2.80 -19.25 -9.13
N GLN A 14 -2.68 -18.65 -10.30
CA GLN A 14 -2.00 -17.37 -10.48
C GLN A 14 -2.68 -16.28 -9.65
N PHE A 15 -4.00 -16.16 -9.71
CA PHE A 15 -4.76 -15.19 -8.93
C PHE A 15 -4.51 -15.34 -7.42
N PHE A 16 -4.52 -16.57 -6.91
CA PHE A 16 -4.22 -16.87 -5.51
C PHE A 16 -2.81 -16.41 -5.10
N PHE A 17 -1.78 -16.78 -5.88
CA PHE A 17 -0.42 -16.38 -5.55
C PHE A 17 -0.23 -14.86 -5.64
N HIS A 18 -0.81 -14.20 -6.63
CA HIS A 18 -0.75 -12.73 -6.72
C HIS A 18 -1.47 -12.07 -5.54
N GLY A 19 -2.64 -12.57 -5.17
CA GLY A 19 -3.36 -12.11 -3.98
C GLY A 19 -2.54 -12.26 -2.70
N LEU A 20 -1.88 -13.41 -2.52
CA LEU A 20 -0.99 -13.66 -1.38
C LEU A 20 0.22 -12.72 -1.39
N HIS A 21 0.88 -12.51 -2.53
CA HIS A 21 2.01 -11.59 -2.63
C HIS A 21 1.59 -10.15 -2.29
N LEU A 22 0.45 -9.69 -2.82
CA LEU A 22 -0.08 -8.36 -2.49
C LEU A 22 -0.40 -8.23 -1.00
N LEU A 23 -0.99 -9.26 -0.39
CA LEU A 23 -1.27 -9.27 1.05
C LEU A 23 0.01 -9.17 1.87
N LEU A 24 1.03 -9.97 1.55
CA LEU A 24 2.32 -9.95 2.25
C LEU A 24 3.02 -8.60 2.09
N LEU A 25 2.95 -7.99 0.91
CA LEU A 25 3.44 -6.63 0.70
C LEU A 25 2.67 -5.67 1.60
N VAL A 26 1.34 -5.67 1.61
CA VAL A 26 0.57 -4.78 2.50
C VAL A 26 0.97 -4.95 3.96
N ILE A 27 1.10 -6.19 4.45
CA ILE A 27 1.50 -6.44 5.84
C ILE A 27 2.90 -5.89 6.10
N ALA A 28 3.89 -6.23 5.26
CA ALA A 28 5.25 -5.76 5.40
C ALA A 28 5.35 -4.24 5.32
N THR A 29 4.46 -3.62 4.54
CA THR A 29 4.47 -2.17 4.37
C THR A 29 3.75 -1.46 5.50
N VAL A 30 2.67 -1.98 6.08
CA VAL A 30 1.90 -1.30 7.15
C VAL A 30 2.47 -1.55 8.54
N TRP A 31 3.29 -2.59 8.72
CA TRP A 31 3.76 -3.01 10.04
C TRP A 31 4.48 -1.87 10.80
N PRO A 32 4.05 -1.57 12.04
CA PRO A 32 4.64 -0.49 12.80
C PRO A 32 6.07 -0.83 13.24
N THR A 33 6.93 0.18 13.25
CA THR A 33 8.34 0.09 13.66
C THR A 33 8.59 1.05 14.81
N TRP A 34 9.22 0.55 15.88
CA TRP A 34 9.59 1.36 17.04
C TRP A 34 11.00 1.92 16.84
N GLY A 35 11.14 3.25 16.85
CA GLY A 35 12.42 3.90 16.60
C GLY A 35 12.29 5.42 16.47
N PRO A 36 13.38 6.13 16.12
CA PRO A 36 13.34 7.57 15.94
C PRO A 36 12.22 8.02 14.97
N PRO A 37 11.60 9.19 15.19
CA PRO A 37 10.52 9.67 14.34
C PRO A 37 10.99 9.86 12.89
N GLN A 38 10.31 9.23 11.94
CA GLN A 38 10.63 9.31 10.51
C GLN A 38 10.47 10.71 9.91
N PHE A 39 9.70 11.58 10.57
CA PHE A 39 9.55 12.99 10.20
C PHE A 39 9.39 13.87 11.44
N ARG A 40 9.70 15.16 11.29
CA ARG A 40 9.54 16.16 12.35
C ARG A 40 8.10 16.66 12.43
N TYR A 41 7.62 16.82 13.65
CA TYR A 41 6.37 17.51 13.99
C TYR A 41 6.58 18.38 15.23
N THR A 42 5.61 19.25 15.52
CA THR A 42 5.66 20.15 16.68
C THR A 42 5.79 19.36 17.97
N GLY A 43 6.83 19.61 18.75
CA GLY A 43 7.11 18.87 19.99
C GLY A 43 7.88 17.55 19.81
N SER A 44 8.26 17.19 18.58
CA SER A 44 9.04 15.97 18.33
C SER A 44 10.45 16.04 18.90
N ASN A 45 10.88 14.97 19.58
CA ASN A 45 12.27 14.76 20.03
C ASN A 45 12.92 13.66 19.16
N PRO A 46 14.07 13.91 18.47
CA PRO A 46 14.70 12.90 17.62
C PRO A 46 15.16 11.64 18.35
N ASP A 47 15.57 11.82 19.59
CA ASP A 47 16.28 10.79 20.34
C ASP A 47 15.30 9.86 21.08
N ARG A 48 14.01 10.23 21.08
CA ARG A 48 12.95 9.42 21.66
C ARG A 48 12.35 8.50 20.59
N PRO A 49 12.27 7.19 20.85
CA PRO A 49 11.59 6.28 19.93
C PRO A 49 10.08 6.48 19.99
N VAL A 50 9.43 6.34 18.83
CA VAL A 50 7.99 6.45 18.61
C VAL A 50 7.52 5.31 17.70
N TRP A 51 6.20 5.10 17.60
CA TRP A 51 5.63 4.14 16.67
C TRP A 51 5.52 4.77 15.28
N ASN A 52 6.41 4.37 14.38
CA ASN A 52 6.37 4.75 12.97
C ASN A 52 5.60 3.69 12.18
N PHE A 53 4.44 4.04 11.64
CA PHE A 53 3.70 3.15 10.75
C PHE A 53 4.38 3.16 9.37
N GLY A 54 4.31 2.08 8.60
CA GLY A 54 4.95 2.01 7.28
C GLY A 54 3.98 2.31 6.12
N TYR A 55 4.49 2.35 4.88
CA TYR A 55 3.74 2.83 3.69
C TYR A 55 2.45 2.02 3.41
N PRO A 56 1.36 2.64 2.88
CA PRO A 56 1.17 4.07 2.60
C PRO A 56 0.93 4.91 3.86
N VAL A 57 0.94 4.26 5.02
CA VAL A 57 0.77 4.82 6.37
C VAL A 57 2.13 5.28 6.93
N SER A 58 3.21 5.37 6.11
CA SER A 58 4.58 5.90 6.42
C SER A 58 4.62 7.39 6.69
N ALA A 59 3.49 7.85 7.15
CA ALA A 59 2.97 9.16 7.18
C ALA A 59 2.25 9.34 8.52
N PHE A 60 2.17 8.30 9.35
CA PHE A 60 1.64 8.38 10.70
C PHE A 60 2.73 8.01 11.69
N ILE A 61 2.88 8.89 12.68
CA ILE A 61 3.64 8.62 13.89
C ILE A 61 2.64 8.64 15.03
N PHE A 62 2.73 7.64 15.90
CA PHE A 62 2.05 7.65 17.18
C PHE A 62 3.06 7.91 18.30
N ASP A 63 2.80 8.97 19.05
CA ASP A 63 3.64 9.49 20.13
C ASP A 63 2.76 9.81 21.34
N GLU A 64 2.79 8.95 22.35
CA GLU A 64 1.92 9.07 23.54
C GLU A 64 2.23 10.31 24.39
N GLU A 65 3.42 10.89 24.27
CA GLU A 65 3.89 11.99 25.11
C GLU A 65 3.57 13.38 24.55
N VAL A 66 3.15 13.48 23.28
CA VAL A 66 2.84 14.75 22.62
C VAL A 66 1.40 14.74 22.15
N LEU A 67 0.60 15.73 22.57
CA LEU A 67 -0.78 15.86 22.11
C LEU A 67 -0.89 16.76 20.87
N PRO A 68 -1.66 16.36 19.85
CA PRO A 68 -2.38 15.09 19.70
C PRO A 68 -1.42 13.92 19.41
N ALA A 69 -1.66 12.74 20.01
CA ALA A 69 -0.74 11.60 19.91
C ALA A 69 -0.54 11.04 18.49
N TRP A 70 -1.45 11.36 17.57
CA TRP A 70 -1.34 10.98 16.16
C TRP A 70 -0.82 12.15 15.34
N HIS A 71 0.32 11.96 14.70
CA HIS A 71 0.95 12.95 13.84
C HIS A 71 0.95 12.47 12.39
N MET A 72 0.59 13.36 11.48
CA MET A 72 0.58 13.09 10.05
C MET A 72 1.76 13.77 9.36
N GLY A 73 2.49 13.02 8.55
CA GLY A 73 3.60 13.53 7.75
C GLY A 73 3.10 14.43 6.62
N PRO A 74 3.95 15.32 6.09
CA PRO A 74 3.55 16.32 5.11
C PRO A 74 3.05 15.70 3.79
N LEU A 75 3.58 14.54 3.40
CA LEU A 75 3.20 13.85 2.15
C LEU A 75 1.99 12.93 2.30
N THR A 76 1.48 12.71 3.51
CA THR A 76 0.34 11.80 3.76
C THR A 76 -0.85 12.14 2.90
N ARG A 77 -1.22 13.44 2.86
CA ARG A 77 -2.38 13.91 2.11
C ARG A 77 -2.21 13.66 0.60
N THR A 78 -1.02 13.89 0.07
CA THR A 78 -0.71 13.64 -1.34
C THR A 78 -0.84 12.17 -1.67
N TRP A 79 -0.25 11.27 -0.87
CA TRP A 79 -0.33 9.84 -1.10
C TRP A 79 -1.76 9.30 -1.01
N LEU A 80 -2.56 9.78 -0.05
CA LEU A 80 -3.98 9.40 0.08
C LEU A 80 -4.82 9.75 -1.15
N ILE A 81 -4.42 10.74 -1.95
CA ILE A 81 -5.12 11.14 -3.18
C ILE A 81 -4.53 10.45 -4.40
N VAL A 82 -3.19 10.45 -4.53
CA VAL A 82 -2.49 9.95 -5.71
C VAL A 82 -2.62 8.43 -5.85
N MET A 83 -2.52 7.67 -4.75
CA MET A 83 -2.59 6.20 -4.81
C MET A 83 -3.92 5.69 -5.36
N PRO A 84 -5.10 6.12 -4.86
CA PRO A 84 -6.38 5.68 -5.43
C PRO A 84 -6.55 6.03 -6.90
N ILE A 85 -6.15 7.24 -7.31
CA ILE A 85 -6.22 7.68 -8.71
C ILE A 85 -5.34 6.77 -9.58
N TRP A 86 -4.13 6.49 -9.13
CA TRP A 86 -3.20 5.63 -9.85
C TRP A 86 -3.72 4.19 -9.97
N VAL A 87 -4.21 3.60 -8.87
CA VAL A 87 -4.77 2.24 -8.86
C VAL A 87 -5.97 2.14 -9.81
N VAL A 88 -6.92 3.08 -9.73
CA VAL A 88 -8.09 3.10 -10.63
C VAL A 88 -7.64 3.26 -12.07
N GLY A 89 -6.74 4.21 -12.36
CA GLY A 89 -6.22 4.45 -13.71
C GLY A 89 -5.55 3.21 -14.31
N VAL A 90 -4.69 2.53 -13.55
CA VAL A 90 -4.00 1.30 -14.00
C VAL A 90 -5.00 0.16 -14.22
N LEU A 91 -5.97 -0.03 -13.32
CA LEU A 91 -7.00 -1.07 -13.48
C LEU A 91 -7.88 -0.80 -14.70
N SER A 92 -8.36 0.43 -14.86
CA SER A 92 -9.14 0.85 -16.04
C SER A 92 -8.35 0.65 -17.33
N ALA A 93 -7.08 1.05 -17.38
CA ALA A 93 -6.22 0.85 -18.54
C ALA A 93 -6.03 -0.63 -18.87
N ASN A 94 -5.80 -1.49 -17.86
CA ASN A 94 -5.68 -2.94 -18.05
C ASN A 94 -6.98 -3.56 -18.58
N ILE A 95 -8.14 -3.15 -18.06
CA ILE A 95 -9.44 -3.62 -18.53
C ILE A 95 -9.63 -3.24 -19.99
N VAL A 96 -9.44 -1.96 -20.35
CA VAL A 96 -9.59 -1.47 -21.72
C VAL A 96 -8.63 -2.20 -22.67
N TRP A 97 -7.36 -2.36 -22.28
CA TRP A 97 -6.37 -3.09 -23.07
C TRP A 97 -6.77 -4.54 -23.32
N ASN A 98 -7.33 -5.22 -22.32
CA ASN A 98 -7.82 -6.60 -22.46
C ASN A 98 -9.01 -6.68 -23.42
N GLN A 99 -9.96 -5.75 -23.34
CA GLN A 99 -11.10 -5.71 -24.28
C GLN A 99 -10.62 -5.51 -25.73
N LEU A 100 -9.66 -4.59 -25.95
CA LEU A 100 -9.10 -4.33 -27.28
C LEU A 100 -8.34 -5.53 -27.87
N ARG A 101 -7.75 -6.39 -27.03
CA ARG A 101 -7.07 -7.61 -27.48
C ARG A 101 -8.04 -8.72 -27.86
N VAL A 102 -9.20 -8.82 -27.20
CA VAL A 102 -10.22 -9.83 -27.50
C VAL A 102 -11.05 -9.46 -28.73
N ALA A 103 -11.21 -8.16 -29.00
CA ALA A 103 -11.96 -7.67 -30.16
C ALA A 103 -11.21 -7.77 -31.50
N LYS A 104 -9.90 -8.09 -31.47
CA LYS A 104 -9.07 -8.36 -32.66
C LYS A 104 -8.97 -9.85 -32.90
#